data_AF-A0A930YPE6-F1
#
_entry.id   AF-A0A930YPE6-F1
#
_cell.length_a   1.000
_cell.length_b   1.000
_cell.length_c   1.000
_cell.angle_alpha   90.00
_cell.angle_beta   90.00
_cell.angle_gamma   90.00
#
_symmetry.space_group_name_H-M   'P 1'
#
loop_
_entity.id
_entity.type
_entity.pdbx_description
1 polymer ?
#
loop_
_entity_poly.entity_id
_entity_poly.type
_entity_poly.pdbx_seq_one_letter_code
_entity_poly.pdbx_strand_id
1 'polypeptide(L)'
;MTDEVWTIQKILTWTTQHLEKKGDEHPRLSAEWLLSAVTGLSRVQLYTNFDKPLSADERARMREAIKRRAEGEPLQYVTGEMPFRHLVLTCEPGVLIPRPETEVLVDVALEGVDAATQNADGEVRVLEVGVGTGCISLSIATERPQTRVYATDLSPKAIALATRNRDALDLQERVELIECDLVEGVSAELAQS
;
A
#
# COMPACT_ATOMS: atom_id res chain seq x y z
N MET A 1 -41.45 -7.71 8.21
CA MET A 1 -40.18 -7.45 8.90
C MET A 1 -39.54 -6.30 8.15
N THR A 2 -39.54 -5.10 8.73
CA THR A 2 -38.87 -3.94 8.13
C THR A 2 -37.40 -4.26 8.02
N ASP A 3 -36.89 -4.32 6.79
CA ASP A 3 -35.47 -4.50 6.51
C ASP A 3 -34.74 -3.34 7.19
N GLU A 4 -33.96 -3.64 8.24
CA GLU A 4 -33.33 -2.59 9.03
C GLU A 4 -32.40 -1.78 8.11
N VAL A 5 -32.63 -0.47 8.06
CA VAL A 5 -31.76 0.43 7.28
C VAL A 5 -30.42 0.54 8.01
N TRP A 6 -29.38 0.05 7.34
CA TRP A 6 -27.99 0.13 7.79
C TRP A 6 -27.32 1.36 7.20
N THR A 7 -27.20 2.40 8.00
CA THR A 7 -26.47 3.62 7.63
C THR A 7 -24.97 3.48 7.92
N ILE A 8 -24.16 4.38 7.36
CA ILE A 8 -22.73 4.47 7.65
C ILE A 8 -22.48 4.51 9.16
N GLN A 9 -23.21 5.35 9.91
CA GLN A 9 -23.03 5.48 11.36
C GLN A 9 -23.34 4.17 12.11
N LYS A 10 -24.43 3.49 11.73
CA LYS A 10 -24.83 2.23 12.37
C LYS A 10 -23.81 1.13 12.14
N ILE A 11 -23.39 0.95 10.89
CA ILE A 11 -22.38 -0.06 10.55
C ILE A 11 -21.06 0.27 11.25
N LEU A 12 -20.61 1.52 11.19
CA LEU A 12 -19.37 1.95 11.82
C LEU A 12 -19.36 1.65 13.33
N THR A 13 -20.47 1.94 14.01
CA THR A 13 -20.64 1.67 15.45
C THR A 13 -20.61 0.17 15.73
N TRP A 14 -21.39 -0.61 14.99
CA TRP A 14 -21.47 -2.06 15.17
C TRP A 14 -20.13 -2.74 14.89
N THR A 15 -19.46 -2.40 13.79
CA THR A 15 -18.16 -2.96 13.40
C THR A 15 -17.09 -2.63 14.43
N THR A 16 -17.06 -1.41 14.94
CA THR A 16 -16.12 -1.01 16.00
C THR A 16 -16.27 -1.92 17.22
N GLN A 17 -17.49 -2.09 17.73
CA GLN A 17 -17.77 -2.95 18.88
C GLN A 17 -17.48 -4.43 18.60
N HIS A 18 -17.73 -4.88 17.37
CA HIS A 18 -17.47 -6.25 16.97
C HIS A 18 -15.97 -6.56 16.96
N LEU A 19 -15.16 -5.69 16.35
CA LEU A 19 -13.70 -5.85 16.25
C LEU A 19 -13.01 -5.69 17.61
N GLU A 20 -13.51 -4.80 18.47
CA GLU A 20 -13.02 -4.67 19.85
C GLU A 20 -13.18 -5.99 20.63
N LYS A 21 -14.34 -6.65 20.52
CA LYS A 21 -14.57 -7.98 21.12
C LYS A 21 -13.69 -9.09 20.53
N LYS A 22 -13.14 -8.87 19.34
CA LYS A 22 -12.23 -9.78 18.65
C LYS A 22 -10.75 -9.50 18.95
N GLY A 23 -10.46 -8.45 19.73
CA GLY A 23 -9.11 -8.08 20.11
C GLY A 23 -8.35 -7.27 19.06
N ASP A 24 -9.06 -6.59 18.14
CA ASP A 24 -8.42 -5.63 17.24
C ASP A 24 -7.80 -4.48 18.06
N GLU A 25 -6.55 -4.11 17.76
CA GLU A 25 -5.82 -3.06 18.50
C GLU A 25 -6.41 -1.67 18.29
N HIS A 26 -6.98 -1.41 17.11
CA HIS A 26 -7.50 -0.11 16.70
C HIS A 26 -8.87 -0.26 16.02
N PRO A 27 -9.90 -0.75 16.75
CA PRO A 27 -11.13 -1.26 16.15
C PRO A 27 -11.90 -0.18 15.38
N ARG A 28 -11.87 1.07 15.85
CA ARG A 28 -12.50 2.20 15.18
C ARG A 28 -11.81 2.54 13.87
N LEU A 29 -10.47 2.58 13.86
CA LEU A 29 -9.68 2.85 12.66
C LEU A 29 -9.90 1.76 11.62
N SER A 30 -9.85 0.50 12.06
CA SER A 30 -10.15 -0.67 11.22
C SER A 30 -11.54 -0.55 10.60
N ALA A 31 -12.58 -0.25 11.39
CA ALA A 31 -13.94 -0.09 10.87
C ALA A 31 -14.07 1.03 9.83
N GLU A 32 -13.38 2.16 10.02
CA GLU A 32 -13.38 3.28 9.07
C GLU A 32 -12.69 2.93 7.76
N TRP A 33 -11.57 2.21 7.82
CA TRP A 33 -10.86 1.74 6.62
C TRP A 33 -11.68 0.72 5.84
N LEU A 34 -12.29 -0.26 6.52
CA LEU A 34 -13.20 -1.22 5.88
C LEU A 34 -14.37 -0.50 5.20
N LEU A 35 -14.98 0.48 5.88
CA LEU A 35 -16.06 1.28 5.29
C LEU A 35 -15.61 2.12 4.10
N SER A 36 -14.43 2.73 4.19
CA SER A 36 -13.86 3.52 3.09
C SER A 36 -13.65 2.63 1.87
N ALA A 37 -13.04 1.45 2.05
CA ALA A 37 -12.79 0.49 0.97
C ALA A 37 -14.08 0.01 0.28
N VAL A 38 -15.15 -0.28 1.04
CA VAL A 38 -16.38 -0.82 0.43
C VAL A 38 -17.27 0.25 -0.19
N THR A 39 -17.20 1.50 0.27
CA THR A 39 -18.05 2.62 -0.22
C THR A 39 -17.34 3.54 -1.21
N GLY A 40 -16.01 3.49 -1.30
CA GLY A 40 -15.18 4.44 -2.05
C GLY A 40 -15.14 5.85 -1.46
N LEU A 41 -15.68 6.05 -0.25
CA LEU A 41 -15.67 7.34 0.43
C LEU A 41 -14.39 7.49 1.26
N SER A 42 -13.80 8.68 1.25
CA SER A 42 -12.76 9.04 2.22
C SER A 42 -13.32 9.04 3.65
N ARG A 43 -12.45 8.92 4.65
CA ARG A 43 -12.85 8.99 6.07
C ARG A 43 -13.64 10.26 6.40
N VAL A 44 -13.22 11.41 5.87
CA VAL A 44 -13.94 12.70 6.04
C VAL A 44 -15.35 12.63 5.43
N GLN A 45 -15.48 12.02 4.25
CA GLN A 45 -16.77 11.80 3.63
C GLN A 45 -17.66 10.84 4.43
N LEU A 46 -17.11 9.83 5.11
CA LEU A 46 -17.90 8.97 6.00
C LEU A 46 -18.59 9.79 7.10
N TYR A 47 -17.86 10.70 7.75
CA TYR A 47 -18.41 11.54 8.83
C TYR A 47 -19.50 12.51 8.36
N THR A 48 -19.37 13.04 7.16
CA THR A 48 -20.36 13.96 6.57
C THR A 48 -21.56 13.24 5.96
N ASN A 49 -21.52 11.91 5.85
CA ASN A 49 -22.56 11.08 5.24
C ASN A 49 -23.11 10.02 6.23
N PHE A 50 -23.10 10.27 7.53
CA PHE A 50 -23.50 9.30 8.55
C PHE A 50 -24.89 8.69 8.37
N ASP A 51 -25.84 9.47 7.85
CA ASP A 51 -27.21 9.03 7.59
C ASP A 51 -27.37 8.29 6.26
N LYS A 52 -26.34 8.27 5.39
CA LYS A 52 -26.36 7.58 4.10
C LYS A 52 -26.53 6.06 4.34
N PRO A 53 -27.58 5.43 3.77
CA PRO A 53 -27.71 3.97 3.78
C PRO A 53 -26.65 3.32 2.90
N LEU A 54 -26.14 2.16 3.32
CA LEU A 54 -25.34 1.30 2.42
C LEU A 54 -26.28 0.53 1.49
N SER A 55 -25.88 0.44 0.22
CA SER A 55 -26.49 -0.43 -0.77
C SER A 55 -26.37 -1.91 -0.37
N ALA A 56 -27.15 -2.79 -1.01
CA ALA A 56 -27.08 -4.23 -0.75
C ALA A 56 -25.69 -4.82 -1.02
N ASP A 57 -25.04 -4.32 -2.07
CA ASP A 57 -23.70 -4.72 -2.49
C ASP A 57 -22.60 -4.22 -1.53
N GLU A 58 -22.66 -2.95 -1.11
CA GLU A 58 -21.76 -2.43 -0.06
C GLU A 58 -21.92 -3.20 1.27
N ARG A 59 -23.16 -3.54 1.66
CA ARG A 59 -23.41 -4.36 2.86
C ARG A 59 -22.81 -5.77 2.73
N ALA A 60 -22.88 -6.38 1.55
CA ALA A 60 -22.32 -7.70 1.30
C ALA A 60 -20.78 -7.68 1.39
N ARG A 61 -20.13 -6.72 0.72
CA ARG A 61 -18.67 -6.51 0.83
C ARG A 61 -18.24 -6.21 2.26
N MET A 62 -18.98 -5.36 2.96
CA MET A 62 -18.68 -5.01 4.35
C MET A 62 -18.72 -6.23 5.25
N ARG A 63 -19.72 -7.11 5.10
CA ARG A 63 -19.82 -8.34 5.89
C ARG A 63 -18.61 -9.24 5.71
N GLU A 64 -18.17 -9.43 4.46
CA GLU A 64 -16.98 -10.24 4.15
C GLU A 64 -15.72 -9.61 4.73
N ALA A 65 -15.56 -8.30 4.57
CA ALA A 65 -14.40 -7.57 5.07
C ALA A 65 -14.30 -7.63 6.62
N ILE A 66 -15.43 -7.50 7.32
CA ILE A 66 -15.48 -7.65 8.78
C ILE A 66 -15.13 -9.07 9.20
N LYS A 67 -15.65 -10.08 8.51
CA LYS A 67 -15.36 -11.48 8.82
C LYS A 67 -13.86 -11.76 8.72
N ARG A 68 -13.24 -11.42 7.59
CA ARG A 68 -11.81 -11.57 7.35
C ARG A 68 -10.97 -10.86 8.42
N ARG A 69 -11.30 -9.61 8.73
CA ARG A 69 -10.60 -8.84 9.77
C ARG A 69 -10.76 -9.46 11.16
N ALA A 70 -11.96 -9.93 11.51
CA ALA A 70 -12.27 -10.58 12.79
C ALA A 70 -11.59 -11.96 12.95
N GLU A 71 -11.19 -12.59 11.85
CA GLU A 71 -10.39 -13.83 11.82
C GLU A 71 -8.88 -13.55 11.96
N GLY A 72 -8.48 -12.28 12.06
CA GLY A 72 -7.10 -11.86 12.28
C GLY A 72 -6.34 -11.50 11.01
N GLU A 73 -6.99 -11.51 9.84
CA GLU A 73 -6.34 -11.11 8.60
C GLU A 73 -5.93 -9.63 8.65
N PRO A 74 -4.68 -9.26 8.25
CA PRO A 74 -4.23 -7.87 8.24
C PRO A 74 -5.17 -6.93 7.48
N LEU A 75 -5.44 -5.76 8.06
CA LEU A 75 -6.39 -4.78 7.52
C LEU A 75 -6.05 -4.38 6.06
N GLN A 76 -4.77 -4.26 5.75
CA GLN A 76 -4.26 -3.93 4.43
C GLN A 76 -4.66 -5.00 3.41
N TYR A 77 -4.50 -6.29 3.71
CA TYR A 77 -4.97 -7.36 2.80
C TYR A 77 -6.48 -7.43 2.67
N VAL A 78 -7.22 -7.03 3.71
CA VAL A 78 -8.70 -6.98 3.64
C VAL A 78 -9.16 -5.84 2.74
N THR A 79 -8.52 -4.67 2.84
CA THR A 79 -8.85 -3.47 2.06
C THR A 79 -8.22 -3.46 0.66
N GLY A 80 -7.14 -4.22 0.47
CA GLY A 80 -6.35 -4.25 -0.76
C GLY A 80 -5.36 -3.08 -0.88
N GLU A 81 -5.34 -2.16 0.08
CA GLU A 81 -4.57 -0.93 0.03
C GLU A 81 -3.72 -0.72 1.28
N MET A 82 -2.60 -0.04 1.10
CA MET A 82 -1.71 0.35 2.17
C MET A 82 -1.12 1.74 1.88
N PRO A 83 -1.41 2.73 2.72
CA PRO A 83 -0.68 3.99 2.73
C PRO A 83 0.79 3.75 3.09
N PHE A 84 1.70 4.36 2.34
CA PHE A 84 3.13 4.36 2.61
C PHE A 84 3.73 5.69 2.16
N ARG A 85 4.28 6.47 3.09
CA ARG A 85 4.70 7.86 2.84
C ARG A 85 3.59 8.68 2.17
N HIS A 86 3.84 9.19 0.97
CA HIS A 86 2.89 9.98 0.18
C HIS A 86 2.07 9.14 -0.80
N LEU A 87 2.23 7.81 -0.78
CA LEU A 87 1.63 6.87 -1.71
C LEU A 87 0.52 6.06 -1.05
N VAL A 88 -0.43 5.62 -1.86
CA VAL A 88 -1.35 4.52 -1.50
C VAL A 88 -1.07 3.41 -2.49
N LEU A 89 -0.56 2.29 -1.98
CA LEU A 89 -0.14 1.16 -2.79
C LEU A 89 -1.11 0.00 -2.63
N THR A 90 -1.31 -0.76 -3.71
CA THR A 90 -2.01 -2.04 -3.63
C THR A 90 -1.17 -3.02 -2.83
N CYS A 91 -1.84 -3.82 -1.99
CA CYS A 91 -1.21 -4.89 -1.22
C CYS A 91 -2.04 -6.18 -1.27
N GLU A 92 -1.37 -7.32 -1.30
CA GLU A 92 -2.03 -8.63 -1.45
C GLU A 92 -1.32 -9.71 -0.63
N PRO A 93 -2.05 -10.74 -0.14
CA PRO A 93 -1.45 -11.82 0.64
C PRO A 93 -0.27 -12.48 -0.09
N GLY A 94 0.85 -12.72 0.60
CA GLY A 94 2.04 -13.33 0.00
C GLY A 94 3.05 -12.34 -0.56
N VAL A 95 2.79 -11.03 -0.45
CA VAL A 95 3.81 -9.99 -0.55
C VAL A 95 3.83 -9.24 0.78
N LEU A 96 5.02 -8.93 1.31
CA LEU A 96 5.17 -8.27 2.61
C LEU A 96 4.33 -6.98 2.67
N ILE A 97 3.67 -6.71 3.80
CA ILE A 97 3.11 -5.40 4.12
C ILE A 97 4.25 -4.55 4.71
N PRO A 98 4.70 -3.47 4.04
CA PRO A 98 5.66 -2.52 4.59
C PRO A 98 5.31 -2.07 5.99
N ARG A 99 6.35 -1.92 6.81
CA ARG A 99 6.23 -1.46 8.19
C ARG A 99 6.45 0.05 8.23
N PRO A 100 5.86 0.79 9.19
CA PRO A 100 6.11 2.23 9.33
C PRO A 100 7.61 2.57 9.45
N GLU A 101 8.39 1.70 10.08
CA GLU A 101 9.85 1.87 10.21
C GLU A 101 10.57 1.84 8.85
N THR A 102 9.99 1.20 7.83
CA THR A 102 10.53 1.19 6.46
C THR A 102 10.50 2.58 5.83
N GLU A 103 9.64 3.49 6.29
CA GLU A 103 9.65 4.88 5.80
C GLU A 103 10.94 5.62 6.15
N VAL A 104 11.55 5.30 7.31
CA VAL A 104 12.83 5.88 7.73
C VAL A 104 13.97 5.45 6.81
N LEU A 105 13.92 4.21 6.29
CA LEU A 105 14.91 3.73 5.32
C LEU A 105 14.84 4.56 4.01
N VAL A 106 13.64 4.97 3.60
CA VAL A 106 13.48 5.83 2.43
C VAL A 106 14.10 7.20 2.68
N ASP A 107 13.93 7.81 3.86
CA ASP A 107 14.55 9.10 4.17
C ASP A 107 16.08 9.02 4.04
N VAL A 108 16.70 7.98 4.61
CA VAL A 108 18.15 7.77 4.50
C VAL A 108 18.58 7.53 3.05
N ALA A 109 17.80 6.75 2.28
CA ALA A 109 18.09 6.53 0.87
C ALA A 109 18.03 7.84 0.05
N LEU A 110 17.05 8.70 0.34
CA LEU A 110 16.90 10.01 -0.30
C LEU A 110 18.07 10.95 0.01
N GLU A 111 18.58 10.96 1.24
CA GLU A 111 19.81 11.70 1.58
C GLU A 111 21.01 11.24 0.75
N GLY A 112 21.16 9.92 0.56
CA GLY A 112 22.19 9.34 -0.29
C GLY A 112 22.03 9.74 -1.77
N VAL A 113 20.79 9.73 -2.28
CA VAL A 113 20.46 10.19 -3.64
C VAL A 113 20.79 11.67 -3.81
N ASP A 114 20.46 12.51 -2.84
CA ASP A 114 20.74 13.95 -2.88
C ASP A 114 22.24 14.23 -2.89
N ALA A 115 23.01 13.51 -2.05
CA ALA A 115 24.47 13.61 -2.02
C ALA A 115 25.11 13.13 -3.34
N ALA A 116 24.59 12.04 -3.92
CA ALA A 116 25.05 11.55 -5.23
C ALA A 116 24.75 12.55 -6.34
N THR A 117 23.56 13.15 -6.32
CA THR A 117 23.13 14.15 -7.32
C THR A 117 24.03 15.38 -7.33
N GLN A 118 24.51 15.83 -6.17
CA GLN A 118 25.41 16.99 -6.07
C GLN A 118 26.79 16.75 -6.70
N ASN A 119 27.22 15.48 -6.80
CA ASN A 119 28.55 15.10 -7.27
C ASN A 119 28.54 14.45 -8.66
N ALA A 120 27.36 14.26 -9.25
CA ALA A 120 27.21 13.57 -10.52
C ALA A 120 27.02 14.56 -11.68
N ASP A 121 27.73 14.33 -12.79
CA ASP A 121 27.49 14.99 -14.08
C ASP A 121 26.37 14.27 -14.89
N GLY A 122 25.60 13.37 -14.25
CA GLY A 122 24.64 12.49 -14.92
C GLY A 122 23.50 11.99 -14.02
N GLU A 123 22.71 11.06 -14.56
CA GLU A 123 21.57 10.44 -13.87
C GLU A 123 22.00 9.61 -12.66
N VAL A 124 21.37 9.85 -11.50
CA VAL A 124 21.57 9.02 -10.30
C VAL A 124 20.75 7.74 -10.41
N ARG A 125 21.40 6.62 -10.13
CA ARG A 125 20.80 5.28 -10.19
C ARG A 125 20.73 4.66 -8.81
N VAL A 126 19.61 4.01 -8.51
CA VAL A 126 19.38 3.30 -7.25
C VAL A 126 19.05 1.84 -7.55
N LEU A 127 19.62 0.93 -6.77
CA LEU A 127 19.28 -0.48 -6.79
C LEU A 127 18.64 -0.88 -5.45
N GLU A 128 17.41 -1.41 -5.51
CA GLU A 128 16.75 -2.07 -4.38
C GLU A 128 16.74 -3.58 -4.61
N VAL A 129 17.06 -4.35 -3.56
CA VAL A 129 16.94 -5.81 -3.57
C VAL A 129 15.80 -6.23 -2.64
N GLY A 130 14.83 -6.97 -3.18
CA GLY A 130 13.62 -7.39 -2.49
C GLY A 130 12.49 -6.36 -2.56
N VAL A 131 12.05 -6.01 -3.77
CA VAL A 131 11.09 -4.92 -4.03
C VAL A 131 9.76 -5.08 -3.29
N GLY A 132 9.28 -6.31 -3.07
CA GLY A 132 7.99 -6.56 -2.43
C GLY A 132 6.83 -5.82 -3.11
N THR A 133 6.25 -4.84 -2.41
CA THR A 133 5.16 -3.99 -2.93
C THR A 133 5.64 -2.84 -3.83
N GLY A 134 6.95 -2.58 -3.88
CA GLY A 134 7.54 -1.39 -4.50
C GLY A 134 7.62 -0.18 -3.59
N CYS A 135 7.28 -0.30 -2.31
CA CYS A 135 7.14 0.86 -1.43
C CYS A 135 8.37 1.78 -1.37
N ILE A 136 9.59 1.23 -1.33
CA ILE A 136 10.82 2.01 -1.30
C ILE A 136 11.11 2.59 -2.68
N SER A 137 11.27 1.72 -3.70
CA SER A 137 11.55 2.14 -5.08
C SER A 137 10.61 3.22 -5.62
N LEU A 138 9.30 3.04 -5.41
CA LEU A 138 8.29 3.97 -5.89
C LEU A 138 8.30 5.28 -5.10
N SER A 139 8.60 5.24 -3.80
CA SER A 139 8.78 6.47 -3.01
C SER A 139 10.00 7.26 -3.48
N ILE A 140 11.14 6.60 -3.67
CA ILE A 140 12.35 7.25 -4.19
C ILE A 140 12.08 7.89 -5.56
N ALA A 141 11.47 7.14 -6.49
CA ALA A 141 11.16 7.67 -7.80
C ALA A 141 10.15 8.82 -7.75
N THR A 142 9.11 8.77 -6.91
CA THR A 142 8.15 9.88 -6.81
C THR A 142 8.77 11.14 -6.19
N GLU A 143 9.61 10.98 -5.16
CA GLU A 143 10.20 12.11 -4.43
C GLU A 143 11.46 12.69 -5.10
N ARG A 144 12.15 11.92 -5.96
CA ARG A 144 13.29 12.38 -6.76
C ARG A 144 13.09 12.03 -8.24
N PRO A 145 12.44 12.93 -9.00
CA PRO A 145 12.09 12.67 -10.40
C PRO A 145 13.27 12.42 -11.34
N GLN A 146 14.48 12.85 -10.97
CA GLN A 146 15.71 12.68 -11.76
C GLN A 146 16.46 11.37 -11.46
N THR A 147 15.88 10.50 -10.63
CA THR A 147 16.49 9.23 -10.23
C THR A 147 15.88 8.07 -11.02
N ARG A 148 16.75 7.20 -11.55
CA ARG A 148 16.37 5.92 -12.14
C ARG A 148 16.52 4.83 -11.10
N VAL A 149 15.49 4.03 -10.90
CA VAL A 149 15.46 2.96 -9.89
C VAL A 149 15.39 1.60 -10.57
N TYR A 150 16.22 0.68 -10.12
CA TYR A 150 16.19 -0.72 -10.47
C TYR A 150 15.80 -1.48 -9.20
N ALA A 151 14.82 -2.37 -9.30
CA ALA A 151 14.35 -3.12 -8.15
C ALA A 151 14.23 -4.59 -8.50
N THR A 152 14.84 -5.44 -7.69
CA THR A 152 14.85 -6.88 -7.92
C THR A 152 14.00 -7.61 -6.90
N ASP A 153 13.44 -8.76 -7.28
CA ASP A 153 12.82 -9.69 -6.34
C ASP A 153 12.82 -11.10 -6.92
N LEU A 154 13.00 -12.09 -6.06
CA LEU A 154 12.94 -13.51 -6.44
C LEU A 154 11.49 -13.95 -6.67
N SER A 155 10.52 -13.27 -6.06
CA SER A 155 9.11 -13.64 -6.12
C SER A 155 8.43 -13.04 -7.35
N PRO A 156 7.94 -13.87 -8.30
CA PRO A 156 7.15 -13.38 -9.44
C PRO A 156 5.90 -12.62 -8.98
N LYS A 157 5.37 -12.99 -7.80
CA LYS A 157 4.20 -12.33 -7.20
C LYS A 157 4.51 -10.92 -6.72
N ALA A 158 5.70 -10.70 -6.14
CA ALA A 158 6.15 -9.37 -5.74
C ALA A 158 6.37 -8.50 -6.98
N ILE A 159 7.06 -9.01 -8.00
CA ILE A 159 7.27 -8.31 -9.28
C ILE A 159 5.94 -7.91 -9.92
N ALA A 160 4.97 -8.82 -9.99
CA ALA A 160 3.65 -8.52 -10.56
C ALA A 160 2.87 -7.46 -9.76
N LEU A 161 2.96 -7.47 -8.43
CA LEU A 161 2.31 -6.47 -7.58
C LEU A 161 2.99 -5.10 -7.70
N ALA A 162 4.33 -5.07 -7.57
CA ALA A 162 5.12 -3.85 -7.74
C ALA A 162 4.94 -3.25 -9.14
N THR A 163 4.79 -4.07 -10.18
CA THR A 163 4.47 -3.62 -11.54
C THR A 163 3.16 -2.85 -11.59
N ARG A 164 2.08 -3.39 -11.01
CA ARG A 164 0.79 -2.69 -10.97
C ARG A 164 0.86 -1.38 -10.18
N ASN A 165 1.56 -1.40 -9.05
CA ASN A 165 1.76 -0.18 -8.24
C ASN A 165 2.58 0.88 -8.99
N ARG A 166 3.63 0.48 -9.69
CA ARG A 166 4.43 1.35 -10.55
C ARG A 166 3.60 1.97 -11.66
N ASP A 167 2.83 1.13 -12.36
CA ASP A 167 2.04 1.55 -13.50
C ASP A 167 0.91 2.50 -13.08
N ALA A 168 0.30 2.27 -11.92
CA ALA A 168 -0.70 3.18 -11.34
C ALA A 168 -0.14 4.57 -10.95
N LEU A 169 1.19 4.70 -10.87
CA LEU A 169 1.91 5.95 -10.58
C LEU A 169 2.61 6.53 -11.82
N ASP A 170 2.44 5.92 -13.00
CA ASP A 170 3.09 6.31 -14.26
C ASP A 170 4.64 6.34 -14.17
N LEU A 171 5.21 5.33 -13.50
CA LEU A 171 6.65 5.23 -13.22
C LEU A 171 7.42 4.22 -14.09
N GLN A 172 6.82 3.73 -15.19
CA GLN A 172 7.43 2.70 -16.05
C GLN A 172 8.78 3.16 -16.64
N GLU A 173 8.87 4.44 -16.99
CA GLU A 173 10.08 5.06 -17.55
C GLU A 173 11.12 5.43 -16.49
N ARG A 174 10.89 5.12 -15.21
CA ARG A 174 11.83 5.47 -14.12
C ARG A 174 12.13 4.34 -13.16
N VAL A 175 11.28 3.31 -13.11
CA VAL A 175 11.43 2.16 -12.22
C VAL A 175 11.41 0.87 -13.03
N GLU A 176 12.57 0.23 -13.08
CA GLU A 176 12.75 -1.06 -13.74
C GLU A 176 12.65 -2.19 -12.71
N LEU A 177 11.76 -3.15 -12.98
CA LEU A 177 11.50 -4.28 -12.09
C LEU A 177 12.05 -5.54 -12.73
N ILE A 178 12.88 -6.27 -11.99
CA ILE A 178 13.64 -7.41 -12.52
C ILE A 178 13.39 -8.62 -11.62
N GLU A 179 12.83 -9.69 -12.18
CA GLU A 179 12.74 -10.97 -11.48
C GLU A 179 14.10 -11.67 -11.50
N CYS A 180 14.78 -11.74 -10.35
CA CYS A 180 16.04 -12.46 -10.22
C CYS A 180 16.39 -12.77 -8.76
N ASP A 181 17.35 -13.67 -8.54
CA ASP A 181 17.97 -13.84 -7.24
C ASP A 181 18.95 -12.70 -6.97
N LEU A 182 18.75 -11.99 -5.87
CA LEU A 182 19.53 -10.82 -5.44
C LEU A 182 19.81 -9.83 -6.58
N VAL A 183 21.00 -9.89 -7.17
CA VAL A 183 21.49 -8.97 -8.23
C VAL A 183 21.86 -9.69 -9.53
N GLU A 184 21.56 -10.99 -9.66
CA GLU A 184 21.99 -11.78 -10.82
C GLU A 184 21.41 -11.30 -12.16
N GLY A 185 20.24 -10.67 -12.13
CA GLY A 185 19.58 -10.08 -13.31
C GLY A 185 20.00 -8.65 -13.62
N VAL A 186 20.86 -8.03 -12.79
CA VAL A 186 21.28 -6.64 -12.94
C VAL A 186 22.57 -6.59 -13.77
N SER A 187 22.61 -5.71 -14.77
CA SER A 187 23.79 -5.60 -15.63
C SER A 187 25.03 -5.17 -14.83
N ALA A 188 26.21 -5.69 -15.20
CA ALA A 188 27.47 -5.35 -14.52
C ALA A 188 27.82 -3.86 -14.62
N GLU A 189 27.29 -3.15 -15.62
CA GLU A 189 27.45 -1.70 -15.80
C GLU A 189 26.71 -0.89 -14.72
N LEU A 190 25.64 -1.44 -14.12
CA LEU A 190 24.96 -0.84 -12.96
C LEU A 190 25.70 -1.13 -11.64
N ALA A 191 26.52 -2.17 -11.59
CA ALA A 191 27.25 -2.58 -10.39
C ALA A 191 28.61 -1.87 -10.22
N GLN A 192 29.04 -1.04 -11.20
CA GLN A 192 30.38 -0.45 -11.27
C GLN A 192 30.42 1.09 -11.15
N SER A 193 29.29 1.75 -10.85
CA SER A 193 29.24 3.22 -10.65
C SER A 193 29.38 3.61 -9.19
#